data_AF-A0A4Q2FJ48-F1
#
_entry.id   AF-A0A4Q2FJ48-F1
#
_cell.length_a   1.000
_cell.length_b   1.000
_cell.length_c   1.000
_cell.angle_alpha   90.00
_cell.angle_beta   90.00
_cell.angle_gamma   90.00
#
_symmetry.space_group_name_H-M   'P 1'
#
loop_
_entity.id
_entity.type
_entity.pdbx_description
1 polymer ?
#
loop_
_entity_poly.entity_id
_entity_poly.type
_entity_poly.pdbx_seq_one_letter_code
_entity_poly.pdbx_strand_id
1 'polypeptide(L)'
;ITSIFSDHSAIRLEINYKKKAEKGTKMWRLNNTLLNKQWITEEIKEEIEKYLETNENDSMPYQLIWDTAKAVLRGKFIAIQAHLKKRNIPNKQP
;
A
#
# COMPACT_ATOMS: atom_id res chain seq x y z
N ILE A 1 -17.19 25.96 31.37
CA ILE A 1 -16.24 25.93 30.24
C ILE A 1 -15.63 24.53 30.24
N THR A 2 -16.11 23.65 29.38
CA THR A 2 -15.76 22.22 29.35
C THR A 2 -14.49 21.99 28.53
N SER A 3 -13.61 21.19 29.12
CA SER A 3 -12.28 20.70 28.71
C SER A 3 -11.93 20.73 27.21
N ILE A 4 -10.83 21.41 26.90
CA ILE A 4 -10.12 21.47 25.60
C ILE A 4 -9.04 20.39 25.45
N PHE A 5 -9.00 19.40 26.34
CA PHE A 5 -7.99 18.35 26.27
C PHE A 5 -8.42 17.28 25.26
N SER A 6 -7.85 17.39 24.06
CA SER A 6 -7.88 16.35 23.03
C SER A 6 -7.16 15.10 23.54
N ASP A 7 -7.81 13.93 23.50
CA ASP A 7 -7.24 12.62 23.86
C ASP A 7 -6.14 12.14 22.90
N HIS A 8 -5.75 12.95 21.93
CA HIS A 8 -4.75 12.62 20.93
C HIS A 8 -3.33 12.81 21.47
N SER A 9 -2.73 11.73 21.95
CA SER A 9 -1.29 11.68 22.23
C SER A 9 -0.49 11.92 20.93
N ALA A 10 0.51 12.80 20.98
CA ALA A 10 1.37 13.08 19.82
C ALA A 10 2.15 11.83 19.40
N ILE A 11 1.99 11.39 18.15
CA ILE A 11 2.77 10.29 17.56
C ILE A 11 4.01 10.89 16.90
N ARG A 12 5.21 10.48 17.34
CA ARG A 12 6.48 10.85 16.72
C ARG A 12 7.11 9.62 16.07
N LEU A 13 7.35 9.70 14.75
CA LEU A 13 8.07 8.68 13.99
C LEU A 13 9.49 9.19 13.68
N GLU A 14 10.51 8.48 14.14
CA GLU A 14 11.91 8.78 13.82
C GLU A 14 12.49 7.65 12.94
N ILE A 15 12.88 7.98 11.71
CA ILE A 15 13.43 7.02 10.74
C ILE A 15 14.93 7.23 10.63
N ASN A 16 15.72 6.37 11.26
CA ASN A 16 17.17 6.43 11.21
C ASN A 16 17.70 5.58 10.04
N TYR A 17 18.04 6.20 8.91
CA TYR A 17 18.61 5.49 7.76
C TYR A 17 20.10 5.20 8.01
N LYS A 18 20.44 3.99 8.47
CA LYS A 18 21.83 3.52 8.39
C LYS A 18 22.10 3.13 6.94
N LYS A 19 22.96 3.88 6.25
CA LYS A 19 23.51 3.53 4.92
C LYS A 19 24.24 2.18 5.05
N LYS A 20 23.52 1.07 4.89
CA LYS A 20 24.15 -0.25 4.74
C LYS A 20 24.68 -0.33 3.32
N ALA A 21 25.97 -0.66 3.19
CA ALA A 21 26.64 -0.91 1.93
C ALA A 21 25.79 -1.85 1.05
N GLU A 22 25.77 -1.53 -0.25
CA GLU A 22 24.92 -2.06 -1.31
C GLU A 22 24.93 -3.60 -1.42
N LYS A 23 24.12 -4.28 -0.59
CA LYS A 23 23.37 -5.41 -1.13
C LYS A 23 22.24 -4.78 -1.91
N GLY A 24 22.38 -4.73 -3.24
CA GLY A 24 21.50 -4.03 -4.17
C GLY A 24 20.06 -4.00 -3.65
N THR A 25 19.53 -2.78 -3.48
CA THR A 25 18.21 -2.51 -2.91
C THR A 25 17.25 -3.59 -3.37
N LYS A 26 16.68 -4.37 -2.45
CA LYS A 26 15.61 -5.31 -2.77
C LYS A 26 14.40 -4.48 -3.22
N MET A 27 14.43 -4.04 -4.46
CA MET A 27 13.34 -3.35 -5.11
C MET A 27 12.19 -4.34 -5.16
N TRP A 28 11.06 -3.94 -4.61
CA TRP A 28 9.85 -4.72 -4.74
C TRP A 28 9.49 -4.80 -6.23
N ARG A 29 9.10 -5.99 -6.66
CA ARG A 29 8.62 -6.25 -8.02
C ARG A 29 7.25 -6.88 -7.92
N LEU A 30 6.32 -6.36 -8.71
CA LEU A 30 5.00 -6.95 -8.87
C LEU A 30 5.12 -8.36 -9.45
N ASN A 31 4.42 -9.31 -8.84
CA ASN A 31 4.22 -10.61 -9.45
C ASN A 31 3.11 -10.50 -10.52
N ASN A 32 3.50 -10.36 -11.78
CA ASN A 32 2.56 -10.16 -12.89
C ASN A 32 1.56 -11.30 -13.06
N THR A 33 1.82 -12.51 -12.54
CA THR A 33 0.84 -13.62 -12.56
C THR A 33 -0.44 -13.31 -11.77
N LEU A 34 -0.39 -12.35 -10.84
CA LEU A 34 -1.59 -11.87 -10.14
C LEU A 34 -2.59 -11.23 -11.11
N LEU A 35 -2.09 -10.54 -12.15
CA LEU A 35 -2.93 -9.87 -13.15
C LEU A 35 -3.65 -10.86 -14.09
N ASN A 36 -3.27 -12.14 -14.07
CA ASN A 36 -3.99 -13.18 -14.81
C ASN A 36 -5.29 -13.62 -14.11
N LYS A 37 -5.50 -13.22 -12.85
CA LYS A 37 -6.71 -13.56 -12.09
C LYS A 37 -7.71 -12.41 -12.24
N GLN A 38 -8.82 -12.66 -12.94
CA GLN A 38 -9.83 -11.66 -13.24
C GLN A 38 -10.35 -10.93 -11.99
N TRP A 39 -10.59 -11.63 -10.89
CA TRP A 39 -11.06 -10.98 -9.66
C TRP A 39 -10.04 -9.97 -9.08
N ILE A 40 -8.73 -10.21 -9.27
CA ILE A 40 -7.69 -9.26 -8.85
C ILE A 40 -7.72 -8.04 -9.76
N THR A 41 -7.90 -8.22 -11.07
CA THR A 41 -7.93 -7.09 -12.00
C THR A 41 -9.15 -6.21 -11.77
N GLU A 42 -10.31 -6.79 -11.45
CA GLU A 42 -11.51 -6.01 -11.12
C GLU A 42 -11.32 -5.25 -9.80
N GLU A 43 -10.81 -5.90 -8.74
CA GLU A 43 -10.55 -5.22 -7.45
C GLU A 43 -9.54 -4.07 -7.59
N ILE A 44 -8.54 -4.21 -8.48
CA ILE A 44 -7.56 -3.14 -8.75
C ILE A 44 -8.19 -1.99 -9.54
N LYS A 45 -9.09 -2.26 -10.50
CA LYS A 45 -9.82 -1.20 -11.22
C LYS A 45 -10.70 -0.40 -10.25
N GLU A 46 -11.48 -1.08 -9.42
CA GLU A 46 -12.31 -0.45 -8.40
C GLU A 46 -11.48 0.42 -7.44
N GLU A 47 -10.29 -0.04 -7.06
CA GLU A 47 -9.40 0.75 -6.19
C GLU A 47 -8.85 2.00 -6.90
N ILE A 48 -8.56 1.92 -8.21
CA ILE A 48 -8.12 3.07 -9.00
C ILE A 48 -9.25 4.10 -9.09
N GLU A 49 -10.47 3.67 -9.42
CA GLU A 49 -11.65 4.53 -9.49
C GLU A 49 -11.88 5.23 -8.15
N LYS A 50 -11.93 4.46 -7.06
CA LYS A 50 -12.08 5.01 -5.71
C LYS A 50 -10.96 6.00 -5.34
N TYR A 51 -9.72 5.68 -5.71
CA TYR A 51 -8.59 6.57 -5.45
C TYR A 51 -8.76 7.92 -6.18
N LEU A 52 -9.14 7.89 -7.46
CA LEU A 52 -9.37 9.10 -8.25
C LEU A 52 -10.55 9.90 -7.70
N GLU A 53 -11.70 9.27 -7.45
CA GLU A 53 -12.88 9.94 -6.86
C GLU A 53 -12.59 10.68 -5.55
N THR A 54 -11.66 10.16 -4.75
CA THR A 54 -11.36 10.71 -3.42
C THR A 54 -10.15 11.64 -3.37
N ASN A 55 -9.23 11.56 -4.34
CA ASN A 55 -7.96 12.30 -4.31
C ASN A 55 -7.73 13.19 -5.54
N GLU A 56 -8.57 13.09 -6.57
CA GLU A 56 -8.53 14.00 -7.70
C GLU A 56 -9.05 15.37 -7.24
N ASN A 57 -8.12 16.33 -7.17
CA ASN A 57 -8.36 17.70 -6.83
C ASN A 57 -7.59 18.55 -7.84
N ASP A 58 -8.26 19.50 -8.48
CA ASP A 58 -7.71 20.37 -9.53
C ASP A 58 -6.44 21.14 -9.11
N SER A 59 -6.19 21.25 -7.80
CA SER A 59 -4.99 21.90 -7.26
C SER A 59 -3.75 21.02 -7.18
N MET A 60 -3.87 19.70 -7.34
CA MET A 60 -2.76 18.75 -7.12
C MET A 60 -2.06 18.39 -8.43
N PRO A 61 -0.70 18.41 -8.50
CA PRO A 61 0.01 18.00 -9.71
C PRO A 61 -0.27 16.54 -10.07
N TYR A 62 -0.52 16.25 -11.36
CA TYR A 62 -0.76 14.89 -11.85
C TYR A 62 0.34 13.88 -11.45
N GLN A 63 1.59 14.33 -11.37
CA GLN A 63 2.69 13.49 -10.92
C GLN A 63 2.51 13.00 -9.47
N LEU A 64 2.04 13.87 -8.58
CA LEU A 64 1.80 13.54 -7.18
C LEU A 64 0.59 12.61 -7.03
N ILE A 65 -0.46 12.84 -7.83
CA ILE A 65 -1.63 11.96 -7.93
C ILE A 65 -1.18 10.57 -8.37
N TRP A 66 -0.35 10.48 -9.41
CA TRP A 66 0.15 9.19 -9.92
C TRP A 66 1.11 8.49 -8.96
N ASP A 67 2.02 9.21 -8.32
CA ASP A 67 2.97 8.65 -7.36
C ASP A 67 2.26 8.07 -6.13
N THR A 68 1.22 8.76 -5.66
CA THR A 68 0.40 8.29 -4.53
C THR A 68 -0.49 7.11 -4.93
N ALA A 69 -1.11 7.14 -6.13
CA ALA A 69 -1.86 6.00 -6.67
C ALA A 69 -0.99 4.74 -6.72
N LYS A 70 0.23 4.85 -7.25
CA LYS A 70 1.19 3.72 -7.29
C LYS A 70 1.52 3.17 -5.91
N ALA A 71 1.63 4.03 -4.89
CA ALA A 71 1.88 3.60 -3.51
C ALA A 71 0.70 2.79 -2.94
N VAL A 72 -0.54 3.27 -3.17
CA VAL A 72 -1.77 2.58 -2.76
C VAL A 72 -1.86 1.21 -3.43
N LEU A 73 -1.72 1.17 -4.75
CA LEU A 73 -1.79 -0.07 -5.54
C LEU A 73 -0.71 -1.08 -5.11
N ARG A 74 0.52 -0.63 -4.86
CA ARG A 74 1.59 -1.48 -4.34
C ARG A 74 1.21 -2.11 -3.00
N GLY A 75 0.61 -1.35 -2.09
CA GLY A 75 0.10 -1.85 -0.81
C GLY A 75 -0.93 -2.97 -1.01
N LYS A 76 -1.88 -2.75 -1.93
CA LYS A 76 -2.92 -3.74 -2.29
C LYS A 76 -2.33 -5.04 -2.83
N PHE A 77 -1.40 -4.96 -3.79
CA PHE A 77 -0.75 -6.15 -4.33
C PHE A 77 0.04 -6.92 -3.26
N ILE A 78 0.73 -6.23 -2.35
CA ILE A 78 1.44 -6.86 -1.24
C ILE A 78 0.46 -7.60 -0.32
N ALA A 79 -0.68 -6.98 0.03
CA ALA A 79 -1.70 -7.59 0.87
C ALA A 79 -2.31 -8.84 0.21
N ILE A 80 -2.69 -8.75 -1.07
CA ILE A 80 -3.21 -9.87 -1.85
C ILE A 80 -2.20 -11.02 -1.90
N GLN A 81 -0.93 -10.71 -2.18
CA GLN A 81 0.13 -11.72 -2.24
C GLN A 81 0.36 -12.40 -0.88
N ALA A 82 0.35 -11.63 0.21
CA ALA A 82 0.49 -12.18 1.56
C ALA A 82 -0.68 -13.11 1.91
N HIS A 83 -1.90 -12.72 1.56
CA HIS A 83 -3.12 -13.51 1.76
C HIS A 83 -3.10 -14.83 0.98
N LEU A 84 -2.75 -14.77 -0.31
CA LEU A 84 -2.62 -15.95 -1.15
C LEU A 84 -1.52 -16.89 -0.64
N LYS A 85 -0.39 -16.34 -0.19
CA LYS A 85 0.68 -17.14 0.42
C LYS A 85 0.20 -17.84 1.69
N LYS A 86 -0.55 -17.15 2.55
CA LYS A 86 -1.13 -17.74 3.77
C LYS A 86 -2.09 -18.89 3.45
N ARG A 87 -2.94 -18.74 2.43
CA ARG A 87 -3.87 -19.79 1.97
C ARG A 87 -3.17 -21.01 1.36
N ASN A 88 -2.03 -20.82 0.72
CA ASN A 88 -1.27 -21.88 0.07
C ASN A 88 -0.29 -22.61 1.01
N ILE A 89 -0.12 -22.16 2.25
CA ILE A 89 0.62 -22.92 3.26
C ILE A 89 -0.34 -24.00 3.77
N PRO A 90 -0.08 -25.31 3.52
CA PRO A 90 -0.87 -26.35 4.15
C PRO A 90 -0.75 -26.16 5.66
N ASN A 91 -1.89 -26.16 6.37
CA ASN A 91 -1.92 -26.12 7.84
C ASN A 91 -1.04 -27.24 8.38
N LYS A 92 0.22 -26.94 8.69
CA LYS A 92 1.04 -27.78 9.55
C LYS A 92 0.49 -27.56 10.96
N GLN A 93 -0.48 -28.38 11.34
CA GLN A 93 -0.86 -28.55 12.74
C GLN A 93 0.35 -29.15 13.49
N PRO A 94 0.61 -28.75 14.75
CA PRO A 94 1.67 -29.33 15.57
C PRO A 94 1.44 -30.82 15.86
#